data_AF-A0A966LFF3-F1
#
_entry.id   AF-A0A966LFF3-F1
#
_cell.length_a   1.000
_cell.length_b   1.000
_cell.length_c   1.000
_cell.angle_alpha   90.00
_cell.angle_beta   90.00
_cell.angle_gamma   90.00
#
_symmetry.space_group_name_H-M   'P 1'
#
loop_
_entity.id
_entity.type
_entity.pdbx_description
1 polymer ?
#
loop_
_entity_poly.entity_id
_entity_poly.type
_entity_poly.pdbx_seq_one_letter_code
_entity_poly.pdbx_strand_id
1 'polypeptide(L)' 'LSLVLNQIPGVVENGLFIDICDAVVIGFGDGRVELRDIHKGSVEESRFDFFEADNLFTDISE' A
#
# COMPACT_ATOMS: atom_id res chain seq x y z
N LEU A 1 -14.35 15.02 8.30
CA LEU A 1 -14.59 15.20 6.84
C LEU A 1 -15.53 14.13 6.29
N SER A 2 -15.21 12.83 6.40
CA SER A 2 -16.06 11.73 5.91
C SER A 2 -17.52 11.82 6.38
N LEU A 3 -17.75 12.12 7.67
CA LEU A 3 -19.10 12.32 8.23
C LEU A 3 -19.95 13.38 7.51
N VAL A 4 -19.33 14.45 7.01
CA VAL A 4 -20.04 15.53 6.31
C VAL A 4 -20.36 15.12 4.88
N LEU A 5 -19.43 14.42 4.21
CA LEU A 5 -19.64 13.93 2.84
C LEU A 5 -20.77 12.91 2.77
N ASN A 6 -20.89 12.03 3.78
CA ASN A 6 -21.95 11.02 3.86
C ASN A 6 -23.36 11.61 4.09
N GLN A 7 -23.47 12.89 4.45
CA GLN A 7 -24.76 13.56 4.64
C GLN A 7 -25.25 14.28 3.38
N ILE A 8 -24.47 14.30 2.29
CA ILE A 8 -24.86 14.95 1.03
C ILE A 8 -25.84 14.04 0.28
N PRO A 9 -27.05 14.51 -0.07
CA PRO A 9 -28.01 13.71 -0.83
C PRO A 9 -27.43 13.21 -2.17
N GLY A 10 -27.60 11.92 -2.44
CA GLY A 10 -27.08 11.28 -3.65
C GLY A 10 -25.65 10.74 -3.53
N VAL A 11 -24.94 11.02 -2.42
CA VAL A 11 -23.67 10.35 -2.12
C VAL A 11 -23.98 8.98 -1.54
N VAL A 12 -23.49 7.94 -2.22
CA VAL A 12 -23.62 6.54 -1.78
C VAL A 12 -22.43 6.16 -0.89
N GLU A 13 -21.23 6.50 -1.33
CA GLU A 13 -19.98 6.22 -0.63
C GLU A 13 -18.92 7.26 -1.02
N ASN A 14 -17.93 7.45 -0.16
CA ASN A 14 -16.76 8.27 -0.44
C ASN A 14 -15.50 7.40 -0.36
N GLY A 15 -14.45 7.78 -1.09
CA GLY A 15 -13.20 7.02 -1.15
C GLY A 15 -12.28 7.18 0.07
N LEU A 16 -12.78 7.59 1.24
CA LEU A 16 -11.98 7.73 2.45
C LEU A 16 -11.99 6.43 3.25
N PHE A 17 -10.83 5.78 3.30
CA PHE A 17 -10.60 4.54 4.04
C PHE A 17 -10.07 4.90 5.45
N ILE A 18 -10.98 5.17 6.38
CA ILE A 18 -10.66 5.59 7.75
C ILE A 18 -10.73 4.38 8.69
N ASP A 19 -9.72 4.22 9.55
CA ASP A 19 -9.63 3.19 10.59
C ASP A 19 -9.81 1.74 10.09
N ILE A 20 -9.49 1.49 8.80
CA ILE A 20 -9.60 0.16 8.16
C ILE A 20 -8.25 -0.43 7.76
N CYS A 21 -7.19 0.38 7.69
CA CYS A 21 -5.88 -0.06 7.25
C CYS A 21 -5.01 -0.46 8.44
N ASP A 22 -4.69 -1.75 8.53
CA ASP A 22 -3.80 -2.30 9.57
C ASP A 22 -2.31 -2.17 9.20
N ALA A 23 -2.00 -2.31 7.91
CA ALA A 23 -0.63 -2.19 7.39
C ALA A 23 -0.60 -1.56 5.99
N VAL A 24 0.46 -0.81 5.70
CA VAL A 24 0.74 -0.23 4.37
C VAL A 24 2.13 -0.64 3.90
N VAL A 25 2.24 -1.03 2.63
CA VAL A 25 3.51 -1.35 1.96
C VAL A 25 3.75 -0.30 0.88
N ILE A 26 4.89 0.38 0.94
CA ILE A 26 5.27 1.44 0.00
C ILE A 26 6.49 0.96 -0.77
N GLY A 27 6.32 0.71 -2.07
CA GLY A 27 7.42 0.40 -2.98
C GLY A 27 7.98 1.67 -3.64
N PHE A 28 9.30 1.80 -3.66
CA PHE A 28 10.01 2.88 -4.33
C PHE A 28 10.69 2.36 -5.61
N GLY A 29 10.83 3.24 -6.61
CA GLY A 29 11.45 2.87 -7.89
C GLY A 29 12.96 2.56 -7.82
N ASP A 30 13.60 2.85 -6.68
CA ASP A 30 14.99 2.52 -6.39
C ASP A 30 15.15 1.17 -5.66
N GLY A 31 14.06 0.40 -5.55
CA GLY A 31 14.02 -0.91 -4.90
C GLY A 31 13.89 -0.89 -3.38
N ARG A 32 13.67 0.29 -2.78
CA ARG A 32 13.29 0.36 -1.37
C ARG A 32 11.83 -0.02 -1.18
N VAL A 33 11.53 -0.62 -0.03
CA VAL A 33 10.20 -0.98 0.42
C VAL A 33 10.06 -0.57 1.87
N GLU A 34 9.02 0.19 2.18
CA GLU A 34 8.67 0.59 3.54
C GLU A 34 7.36 -0.09 3.97
N LEU A 35 7.42 -0.84 5.07
CA LEU A 35 6.26 -1.43 5.72
C LEU A 35 5.92 -0.61 6.96
N ARG A 36 4.68 -0.11 7.03
CA ARG A 36 4.12 0.49 8.24
C ARG A 36 3.03 -0.41 8.77
N ASP A 37 3.12 -0.79 10.03
CA ASP A 37 2.16 -1.65 10.71
C ASP A 37 1.71 -0.99 12.01
N ILE A 38 0.41 -0.73 12.13
CA ILE A 38 -0.15 -0.02 13.29
C ILE A 38 -0.13 -0.88 14.56
N HIS A 39 -0.16 -2.22 14.43
CA HIS A 39 -0.17 -3.13 15.56
C HIS A 39 1.22 -3.26 16.19
N LYS A 40 2.27 -3.18 15.35
CA LYS A 40 3.66 -3.18 15.81
C LYS A 40 4.16 -1.79 16.19
N GLY A 41 3.49 -0.75 15.72
CA GLY A 41 3.93 0.64 15.88
C GLY A 41 5.29 0.92 15.22
N SER A 42 5.67 0.09 14.23
CA SER A 42 6.97 0.12 13.59
C SER A 42 6.88 0.58 12.14
N VAL A 43 7.97 1.19 11.68
CA VAL A 43 8.27 1.42 10.27
C VAL A 43 9.50 0.58 9.95
N GLU A 44 9.34 -0.39 9.06
CA GLU A 44 10.40 -1.29 8.61
C GLU A 44 10.79 -0.91 7.17
N GLU A 45 12.05 -0.51 6.96
CA GLU A 45 12.60 -0.22 5.63
C GLU A 45 13.49 -1.38 5.18
N SER A 46 13.27 -1.84 3.96
CA SER A 46 14.08 -2.85 3.30
C SER A 46 14.48 -2.35 1.92
N ARG A 47 15.63 -2.80 1.41
CA ARG A 47 16.09 -2.50 0.05
C ARG A 47 16.37 -3.81 -0.65
N PHE A 48 15.73 -4.00 -1.80
CA PHE A 48 15.98 -5.11 -2.69
C PHE A 48 16.82 -4.59 -3.84
N ASP A 49 18.02 -5.14 -3.97
CA ASP A 49 18.85 -4.90 -5.15
C ASP A 49 18.36 -5.85 -6.25
N PHE A 50 17.71 -5.30 -7.26
CA PHE A 50 17.33 -6.04 -8.46
C PHE A 50 18.59 -6.27 -9.31
N PHE A 51 19.28 -7.38 -9.04
CA PHE A 51 20.55 -7.70 -9.70
C PHE A 51 20.40 -8.26 -11.12
N GLU A 52 19.18 -8.56 -11.58
CA GLU A 52 18.97 -9.26 -12.84
C GLU A 52 18.10 -8.43 -13.79
N ALA A 53 18.58 -8.30 -15.03
CA ALA A 53 17.85 -7.66 -16.13
C ALA A 53 16.73 -8.54 -16.70
N ASP A 54 16.59 -9.77 -16.19
CA ASP A 54 15.57 -10.72 -16.61
C ASP A 54 14.25 -10.50 -15.87
N ASN A 55 13.16 -10.88 -16.53
CA ASN A 55 11.81 -10.75 -16.00
C ASN A 55 11.59 -11.78 -14.87
N LEU A 56 11.29 -11.28 -13.66
CA LEU A 56 11.00 -12.08 -12.46
C LEU A 56 9.81 -13.06 -12.61
N PHE A 57 8.95 -12.86 -13.62
CA PHE A 57 7.75 -13.65 -13.87
C PHE A 57 7.89 -14.65 -15.02
N THR A 58 9.10 -14.84 -15.55
CA THR A 58 9.34 -15.78 -16.65
C THR A 58 8.83 -17.19 -16.31
N ASP A 59 9.00 -17.59 -15.06
CA ASP A 59 8.67 -18.93 -14.55
C ASP A 59 7.16 -19.17 -14.35
N ILE A 60 6.32 -18.12 -14.42
CA ILE A 60 4.85 -18.25 -14.29
C ILE A 60 4.20 -18.63 -15.63
N SER A 61 4.97 -18.55 -16.72
CA SER A 61 4.49 -18.81 -18.08
C SER A 61 4.66 -20.26 -18.56
N GLU A 62 5.23 -21.14 -17.73
CA GLU A 62 5.26 -22.61 -17.93
C GLU A 62 4.15 -23.33 -17.14
#